data_AF-A0A928IWV7-F1
#
_entry.id   AF-A0A928IWV7-F1
#
_cell.length_a   1.000
_cell.length_b   1.000
_cell.length_c   1.000
_cell.angle_alpha   90.00
_cell.angle_beta   90.00
_cell.angle_gamma   90.00
#
_symmetry.space_group_name_H-M   'P 1'
#
loop_
_entity.id
_entity.type
_entity.pdbx_description
1 polymer ?
#
loop_
_entity_poly.entity_id
_entity_poly.type
_entity_poly.pdbx_seq_one_letter_code
_entity_poly.pdbx_strand_id
1 'polypeptide(L)'
;MKKTVLILLTLVLCLSLSSCDKILNMAKSAVTGEEASRPPEDFIATIEGEEYTYELYDEYVKVIEYVGEGVDVTIPSEIDGKPVTTIGTLCFFEKPIVSVTIPDSVRVIENSAFYYADVLKTVTIPDTVEKLESRVFGWCNSLESVVIGRGVTEIPDFCFNHCISLTDVEIPENITKIGVRAFSYCDKLEKVVIPKTVSSVGDLAFVFSPALKFVVIENDDIELGKNILSDSPEAAIVSKVDSKSYYYCVEQKLLWTESIEATPTRLGNE
;
A
#
# COMPACT_ATOMS: atom_id res chain seq x y z
N MET A 1 52.16 -6.50 -7.27
CA MET A 1 51.20 -6.46 -8.40
C MET A 1 49.83 -7.04 -8.07
N LYS A 2 49.69 -8.25 -7.50
CA LYS A 2 48.36 -8.84 -7.21
C LYS A 2 47.51 -8.06 -6.16
N LYS A 3 48.12 -7.48 -5.13
CA LYS A 3 47.38 -6.68 -4.11
C LYS A 3 46.88 -5.33 -4.63
N THR A 4 47.64 -4.66 -5.50
CA THR A 4 47.26 -3.36 -6.09
C THR A 4 46.14 -3.49 -7.13
N VAL A 5 46.13 -4.60 -7.88
CA VAL A 5 45.05 -4.89 -8.85
C VAL A 5 43.74 -5.23 -8.15
N LEU A 6 43.77 -5.93 -7.02
CA LEU A 6 42.57 -6.25 -6.24
C LEU A 6 41.92 -4.98 -5.64
N ILE A 7 42.73 -4.05 -5.12
CA ILE A 7 42.26 -2.76 -4.58
C ILE A 7 41.67 -1.87 -5.68
N LEU A 8 42.27 -1.85 -6.88
CA LEU A 8 41.71 -1.12 -8.02
C LEU A 8 40.40 -1.76 -8.50
N LEU A 9 40.29 -3.10 -8.52
CA LEU A 9 39.07 -3.78 -8.93
C LEU A 9 37.91 -3.52 -7.95
N THR A 10 38.18 -3.51 -6.64
CA THR A 10 37.18 -3.17 -5.62
C THR A 10 36.78 -1.70 -5.68
N LEU A 11 37.73 -0.77 -5.92
CA LEU A 11 37.41 0.65 -6.10
C LEU A 11 36.60 0.92 -7.37
N VAL A 12 36.90 0.22 -8.46
CA VAL A 12 36.13 0.32 -9.71
C VAL A 12 34.73 -0.32 -9.56
N LEU A 13 34.58 -1.42 -8.81
CA LEU A 13 33.27 -1.96 -8.45
C LEU A 13 32.46 -0.99 -7.56
N CYS A 14 33.08 -0.40 -6.53
CA CYS A 14 32.43 0.59 -5.66
C CYS A 14 32.01 1.85 -6.42
N LEU A 15 32.79 2.32 -7.39
CA LEU A 15 32.43 3.45 -8.25
C LEU A 15 31.31 3.11 -9.25
N SER A 16 31.22 1.86 -9.69
CA SER A 16 30.10 1.38 -10.53
C SER A 16 28.80 1.19 -9.76
N LEU A 17 28.87 0.78 -8.48
CA LEU A 17 27.73 0.69 -7.56
C LEU A 17 27.20 2.08 -7.16
N SER A 18 28.10 3.01 -6.80
CA SER A 18 27.76 4.42 -6.51
C SER A 18 27.09 5.15 -7.70
N SER A 19 27.37 4.69 -8.93
CA SER A 19 26.70 5.20 -10.13
C SER A 19 25.29 4.62 -10.29
N CYS A 20 25.04 3.39 -9.80
CA CYS A 20 23.72 2.79 -9.74
C CYS A 20 22.83 3.51 -8.72
N ASP A 21 23.35 3.89 -7.55
CA ASP A 21 22.58 4.62 -6.54
C ASP A 21 22.21 6.03 -7.00
N LYS A 22 23.08 6.70 -7.76
CA LYS A 22 22.73 7.98 -8.40
C LYS A 22 21.69 7.83 -9.49
N ILE A 23 21.78 6.78 -10.32
CA ILE A 23 20.78 6.51 -11.37
C ILE A 23 19.45 6.09 -10.74
N LEU A 24 19.48 5.30 -9.66
CA LEU A 24 18.32 4.94 -8.87
C LEU A 24 17.74 6.18 -8.20
N ASN A 25 18.53 7.04 -7.56
CA ASN A 25 18.05 8.29 -6.96
C ASN A 25 17.52 9.30 -8.01
N MET A 26 18.12 9.33 -9.21
CA MET A 26 17.60 10.10 -10.35
C MET A 26 16.30 9.50 -10.89
N ALA A 27 16.15 8.17 -10.89
CA ALA A 27 14.90 7.50 -11.23
C ALA A 27 13.84 7.71 -10.12
N LYS A 28 14.22 7.64 -8.84
CA LYS A 28 13.39 7.91 -7.64
C LYS A 28 12.87 9.36 -7.70
N SER A 29 13.73 10.34 -7.99
CA SER A 29 13.36 11.76 -8.19
C SER A 29 12.49 11.99 -9.44
N ALA A 30 12.77 11.28 -10.54
CA ALA A 30 11.95 11.34 -11.74
C ALA A 30 10.55 10.71 -11.56
N VAL A 31 10.40 9.79 -10.60
CA VAL A 31 9.12 9.15 -10.22
C VAL A 31 8.34 10.01 -9.21
N THR A 32 8.99 10.72 -8.29
CA THR A 32 8.31 11.53 -7.26
C THR A 32 8.04 12.99 -7.66
N GLY A 33 8.73 13.51 -8.67
CA GLY A 33 8.51 14.89 -9.17
C GLY A 33 8.90 16.00 -8.19
N GLU A 34 9.59 15.67 -7.09
CA GLU A 34 10.00 16.64 -6.07
C GLU A 34 11.34 17.29 -6.46
N GLU A 35 11.32 18.61 -6.66
CA GLU A 35 12.53 19.43 -6.63
C GLU A 35 13.21 19.27 -5.26
N ALA A 36 14.54 19.20 -5.25
CA ALA A 36 15.34 19.06 -4.03
C ALA A 36 15.13 20.28 -3.11
N SER A 37 14.12 20.20 -2.24
CA SER A 37 13.86 21.18 -1.21
C SER A 37 14.97 21.13 -0.15
N ARG A 38 15.23 22.25 0.52
CA ARG A 38 16.18 22.29 1.64
C ARG A 38 15.72 21.25 2.67
N PRO A 39 16.61 20.37 3.17
CA PRO A 39 16.23 19.40 4.20
C PRO A 39 15.68 20.14 5.44
N PRO A 40 14.80 19.47 6.21
CA PRO A 40 14.28 19.99 7.48
C PRO A 40 15.40 20.47 8.42
N GLU A 41 15.09 21.42 9.30
CA GLU A 41 16.11 22.02 10.19
C GLU A 41 16.68 21.04 11.22
N ASP A 42 15.91 20.01 11.56
CA ASP A 42 16.25 18.95 12.50
C ASP A 42 16.95 17.75 11.84
N PHE A 43 17.21 17.80 10.53
CA PHE A 43 17.98 16.77 9.82
C PHE A 43 19.45 16.82 10.25
N ILE A 44 19.98 15.67 10.67
CA ILE A 44 21.37 15.53 11.11
C ILE A 44 22.23 14.95 9.99
N ALA A 45 21.89 13.75 9.49
CA ALA A 45 22.68 13.03 8.50
C ALA A 45 21.91 11.89 7.84
N THR A 46 22.37 11.46 6.66
CA THR A 46 22.04 10.15 6.09
C THR A 46 23.16 9.18 6.45
N ILE A 47 22.81 8.00 6.96
CA ILE A 47 23.74 6.97 7.43
C ILE A 47 23.48 5.67 6.67
N GLU A 48 24.53 5.10 6.12
CA GLU A 48 24.54 3.76 5.49
C GLU A 48 24.87 2.72 6.56
N GLY A 49 23.84 2.03 7.06
CA GLY A 49 23.97 0.92 8.00
C GLY A 49 24.10 -0.44 7.31
N GLU A 50 24.24 -1.51 8.09
CA GLU A 50 24.41 -2.87 7.57
C GLU A 50 23.14 -3.41 6.88
N GLU A 51 21.97 -3.17 7.45
CA GLU A 51 20.68 -3.62 6.89
C GLU A 51 19.85 -2.47 6.32
N TYR A 52 20.10 -1.24 6.75
CA TYR A 52 19.30 -0.08 6.37
C TYR A 52 20.17 1.14 6.09
N THR A 53 19.85 1.87 5.02
CA THR A 53 20.19 3.29 4.90
C THR A 53 19.07 4.10 5.55
N TYR A 54 19.42 5.06 6.40
CA TYR A 54 18.45 5.85 7.15
C TYR A 54 18.85 7.31 7.29
N GLU A 55 17.87 8.17 7.48
CA GLU A 55 18.03 9.57 7.82
C GLU A 55 17.85 9.74 9.33
N LEU A 56 18.83 10.37 9.95
CA LEU A 56 18.85 10.70 11.37
C LEU A 56 18.37 12.14 11.55
N TYR A 57 17.35 12.33 12.39
CA TYR A 57 16.84 13.62 12.81
C TYR A 57 17.08 13.83 14.31
N ASP A 58 16.88 15.03 14.84
CA ASP A 58 17.08 15.33 16.26
C ASP A 58 16.37 14.36 17.21
N GLU A 59 15.11 14.00 16.91
CA GLU A 59 14.26 13.19 17.80
C GLU A 59 13.91 11.79 17.26
N TYR A 60 14.16 11.51 15.98
CA TYR A 60 13.71 10.26 15.35
C TYR A 60 14.60 9.80 14.21
N VAL A 61 14.31 8.60 13.70
CA VAL A 61 14.94 8.01 12.51
C VAL A 61 13.89 7.69 11.45
N LYS A 62 14.23 7.95 10.20
CA LYS A 62 13.48 7.53 9.01
C LYS A 62 14.33 6.50 8.25
N VAL A 63 13.87 5.27 8.13
CA VAL A 63 14.54 4.26 7.29
C VAL A 63 14.20 4.53 5.83
N ILE A 64 15.18 4.77 4.97
CA ILE A 64 14.94 5.18 3.56
C ILE A 64 15.27 4.09 2.55
N GLU A 65 16.02 3.07 2.94
CA GLU A 65 16.33 1.93 2.09
C GLU A 65 16.69 0.70 2.92
N TYR A 66 16.11 -0.45 2.59
CA TYR A 66 16.55 -1.74 3.09
C TYR A 66 17.64 -2.30 2.17
N VAL A 67 18.86 -2.42 2.69
CA VAL A 67 20.03 -2.96 1.97
C VAL A 67 20.39 -4.38 2.43
N GLY A 68 19.68 -4.91 3.43
CA GLY A 68 19.84 -6.28 3.89
C GLY A 68 19.40 -7.34 2.86
N GLU A 69 19.83 -8.57 3.11
CA GLU A 69 19.58 -9.75 2.25
C GLU A 69 18.52 -10.70 2.84
N GLY A 70 18.04 -10.42 4.07
CA GLY A 70 17.01 -11.21 4.74
C GLY A 70 15.65 -11.08 4.05
N VAL A 71 14.88 -12.17 4.05
CA VAL A 71 13.52 -12.21 3.48
C VAL A 71 12.42 -12.11 4.54
N ASP A 72 12.74 -12.41 5.80
CA ASP A 72 11.86 -12.22 6.94
C ASP A 72 12.40 -11.04 7.76
N VAL A 73 11.83 -9.85 7.50
CA VAL A 73 12.39 -8.60 7.98
C VAL A 73 11.69 -8.16 9.26
N THR A 74 12.48 -7.73 10.25
CA THR A 74 11.98 -6.96 11.39
C THR A 74 12.59 -5.57 11.33
N ILE A 75 11.76 -4.54 11.13
CA ILE A 75 12.24 -3.17 11.17
C ILE A 75 12.53 -2.84 12.64
N PRO A 76 13.74 -2.35 12.98
CA PRO A 76 14.06 -2.01 14.36
C PRO A 76 13.17 -0.88 14.85
N SER A 77 12.70 -0.95 16.09
CA SER A 77 11.90 0.13 16.71
C SER A 77 12.75 1.36 17.07
N GLU A 78 14.07 1.20 17.15
CA GLU A 78 15.03 2.22 17.54
C GLU A 78 16.35 2.03 16.76
N ILE A 79 16.94 3.13 16.28
CA ILE A 79 18.29 3.18 15.72
C ILE A 79 19.01 4.36 16.38
N ASP A 80 20.26 4.16 16.82
CA ASP A 80 21.09 5.18 17.49
C ASP A 80 20.41 5.88 18.69
N GLY A 81 19.63 5.14 19.47
CA GLY A 81 18.93 5.69 20.63
C GLY A 81 17.65 6.48 20.29
N LYS A 82 17.24 6.51 19.02
CA LYS A 82 16.07 7.26 18.54
C LYS A 82 15.03 6.35 17.90
N PRO A 83 13.73 6.60 18.13
CA PRO A 83 12.67 5.77 17.58
C PRO A 83 12.66 5.83 16.05
N VAL A 84 12.43 4.68 15.41
CA VAL A 84 12.15 4.62 13.97
C VAL A 84 10.67 4.95 13.78
N THR A 85 10.39 6.14 13.26
CA THR A 85 9.02 6.67 13.12
C THR A 85 8.51 6.63 11.69
N THR A 86 9.40 6.52 10.70
CA THR A 86 9.01 6.60 9.29
C THR A 86 9.69 5.50 8.47
N ILE A 87 8.88 4.78 7.69
CA ILE A 87 9.36 3.97 6.58
C ILE A 87 9.29 4.84 5.33
N GLY A 88 10.46 5.17 4.80
CA GLY A 88 10.64 6.14 3.74
C GLY A 88 10.22 5.65 2.37
N THR A 89 10.11 6.61 1.46
CA THR A 89 9.76 6.39 0.07
C THR A 89 10.64 5.33 -0.56
N LEU A 90 10.02 4.31 -1.17
CA LEU A 90 10.70 3.20 -1.86
C LEU A 90 11.65 2.35 -0.98
N CYS A 91 11.51 2.40 0.35
CA CYS A 91 12.42 1.73 1.29
C CYS A 91 12.63 0.23 0.99
N PHE A 92 11.56 -0.47 0.61
CA PHE A 92 11.53 -1.88 0.24
C PHE A 92 11.13 -2.10 -1.24
N PHE A 93 11.36 -1.13 -2.11
CA PHE A 93 11.04 -1.25 -3.53
C PHE A 93 11.72 -2.47 -4.17
N GLU A 94 10.93 -3.32 -4.82
CA GLU A 94 11.36 -4.59 -5.47
C GLU A 94 12.08 -5.58 -4.54
N LYS A 95 12.00 -5.41 -3.21
CA LYS A 95 12.71 -6.30 -2.29
C LYS A 95 11.99 -7.65 -2.20
N PRO A 96 12.73 -8.78 -2.27
CA PRO A 96 12.14 -10.12 -2.22
C PRO A 96 11.81 -10.56 -0.79
N ILE A 97 11.21 -9.67 0.00
CA ILE A 97 10.81 -9.96 1.38
C ILE A 97 9.52 -10.78 1.38
N VAL A 98 9.50 -11.85 2.15
CA VAL A 98 8.34 -12.75 2.32
C VAL A 98 7.46 -12.26 3.46
N SER A 99 8.06 -11.71 4.51
CA SER A 99 7.37 -11.14 5.66
C SER A 99 8.07 -9.89 6.18
N VAL A 100 7.29 -8.99 6.78
CA VAL A 100 7.80 -7.79 7.45
C VAL A 100 7.07 -7.58 8.78
N THR A 101 7.84 -7.33 9.82
CA THR A 101 7.34 -6.85 11.11
C THR A 101 7.60 -5.35 11.21
N ILE A 102 6.53 -4.56 11.25
CA ILE A 102 6.56 -3.11 11.42
C ILE A 102 6.39 -2.82 12.92
N PRO A 103 7.32 -2.10 13.59
CA PRO A 103 7.23 -1.84 15.01
C PRO A 103 6.25 -0.71 15.34
N ASP A 104 5.70 -0.71 16.56
CA ASP A 104 4.78 0.31 17.09
C ASP A 104 5.40 1.72 17.23
N SER A 105 6.70 1.87 16.97
CA SER A 105 7.34 3.19 16.87
C SER A 105 7.00 3.90 15.55
N VAL A 106 6.60 3.16 14.51
CA VAL A 106 6.26 3.72 13.19
C VAL A 106 4.95 4.50 13.26
N ARG A 107 4.96 5.67 12.63
CA ARG A 107 3.85 6.61 12.47
C ARG A 107 3.49 6.83 11.00
N VAL A 108 4.47 6.81 10.11
CA VAL A 108 4.29 7.13 8.69
C VAL A 108 4.92 6.05 7.80
N ILE A 109 4.19 5.65 6.76
CA ILE A 109 4.71 4.83 5.67
C ILE A 109 4.54 5.61 4.37
N GLU A 110 5.66 6.03 3.80
CA GLU A 110 5.71 6.95 2.65
C GLU A 110 5.49 6.26 1.30
N ASN A 111 5.44 7.07 0.24
CA ASN A 111 5.10 6.65 -1.11
C ASN A 111 5.87 5.41 -1.55
N SER A 112 5.14 4.43 -2.07
CA SER A 112 5.72 3.24 -2.68
C SER A 112 6.69 2.45 -1.77
N ALA A 113 6.60 2.59 -0.44
CA ALA A 113 7.56 1.99 0.49
C ALA A 113 7.76 0.48 0.29
N PHE A 114 6.72 -0.28 -0.06
CA PHE A 114 6.77 -1.72 -0.36
C PHE A 114 6.36 -2.04 -1.80
N TYR A 115 6.45 -1.06 -2.71
CA TYR A 115 6.01 -1.21 -4.09
C TYR A 115 6.86 -2.29 -4.82
N TYR A 116 6.20 -3.19 -5.54
CA TYR A 116 6.82 -4.41 -6.13
C TYR A 116 7.50 -5.36 -5.13
N ALA A 117 7.12 -5.37 -3.84
CA ALA A 117 7.53 -6.45 -2.92
C ALA A 117 6.76 -7.74 -3.25
N ASP A 118 7.08 -8.35 -4.39
CA ASP A 118 6.24 -9.30 -5.13
C ASP A 118 5.94 -10.60 -4.38
N VAL A 119 6.83 -10.99 -3.47
CA VAL A 119 6.74 -12.23 -2.69
C VAL A 119 6.24 -12.02 -1.26
N LEU A 120 5.92 -10.78 -0.88
CA LEU A 120 5.35 -10.43 0.42
C LEU A 120 3.96 -11.03 0.55
N LYS A 121 3.74 -11.89 1.56
CA LYS A 121 2.49 -12.66 1.68
C LYS A 121 1.44 -12.02 2.56
N THR A 122 1.85 -11.42 3.67
CA THR A 122 0.95 -10.85 4.66
C THR A 122 1.59 -9.60 5.26
N VAL A 123 0.79 -8.59 5.56
CA VAL A 123 1.25 -7.40 6.28
C VAL A 123 0.27 -7.05 7.38
N THR A 124 0.80 -6.74 8.56
CA THR A 124 0.07 -6.06 9.64
C THR A 124 0.61 -4.64 9.76
N ILE A 125 -0.24 -3.67 9.47
CA ILE A 125 0.03 -2.25 9.69
C ILE A 125 -0.36 -1.95 11.15
N PRO A 126 0.58 -1.55 12.03
CA PRO A 126 0.27 -1.32 13.43
C PRO A 126 -0.76 -0.21 13.65
N ASP A 127 -1.48 -0.27 14.77
CA ASP A 127 -2.45 0.77 15.19
C ASP A 127 -1.79 2.15 15.35
N THR A 128 -0.48 2.20 15.51
CA THR A 128 0.29 3.45 15.65
C THR A 128 0.57 4.14 14.34
N VAL A 129 0.37 3.49 13.19
CA VAL A 129 0.56 4.13 11.89
C VAL A 129 -0.58 5.09 11.64
N GLU A 130 -0.26 6.38 11.55
CA GLU A 130 -1.20 7.49 11.38
C GLU A 130 -1.40 7.83 9.89
N LYS A 131 -0.38 7.59 9.06
CA LYS A 131 -0.38 7.97 7.65
C LYS A 131 0.21 6.90 6.75
N LEU A 132 -0.54 6.55 5.70
CA LEU A 132 -0.07 5.83 4.52
C LEU A 132 -0.08 6.78 3.33
N GLU A 133 0.95 6.72 2.49
CA GLU A 133 1.00 7.47 1.23
C GLU A 133 0.72 6.59 0.01
N SER A 134 0.78 7.15 -1.19
CA SER A 134 0.32 6.45 -2.39
C SER A 134 1.18 5.23 -2.69
N ARG A 135 0.56 4.20 -3.30
CA ARG A 135 1.24 3.00 -3.83
C ARG A 135 2.02 2.14 -2.82
N VAL A 136 1.82 2.32 -1.51
CA VAL A 136 2.63 1.65 -0.48
C VAL A 136 2.81 0.15 -0.73
N PHE A 137 1.74 -0.59 -1.04
CA PHE A 137 1.76 -2.03 -1.36
C PHE A 137 1.37 -2.33 -2.81
N GLY A 138 1.56 -1.37 -3.73
CA GLY A 138 1.25 -1.59 -5.14
C GLY A 138 2.15 -2.68 -5.72
N TRP A 139 1.58 -3.57 -6.54
CA TRP A 139 2.25 -4.69 -7.19
C TRP A 139 2.88 -5.73 -6.24
N CYS A 140 2.39 -5.85 -5.01
CA CYS A 140 2.70 -6.99 -4.15
C CYS A 140 1.85 -8.20 -4.59
N ASN A 141 2.20 -8.89 -5.68
CA ASN A 141 1.32 -9.88 -6.30
C ASN A 141 1.04 -11.11 -5.43
N SER A 142 1.93 -11.43 -4.47
CA SER A 142 1.75 -12.53 -3.52
C SER A 142 1.04 -12.12 -2.22
N LEU A 143 0.63 -10.86 -2.06
CA LEU A 143 -0.03 -10.39 -0.85
C LEU A 143 -1.42 -10.98 -0.76
N GLU A 144 -1.64 -11.88 0.20
CA GLU A 144 -2.88 -12.65 0.39
C GLU A 144 -3.82 -11.97 1.37
N SER A 145 -3.28 -11.31 2.42
CA SER A 145 -4.07 -10.61 3.43
C SER A 145 -3.34 -9.41 4.01
N VAL A 146 -4.12 -8.41 4.43
CA VAL A 146 -3.63 -7.19 5.09
C VAL A 146 -4.49 -6.88 6.29
N VAL A 147 -3.84 -6.57 7.42
CA VAL A 147 -4.48 -5.99 8.59
C VAL A 147 -4.12 -4.50 8.63
N ILE A 148 -5.14 -3.63 8.55
CA ILE A 148 -4.96 -2.18 8.59
C ILE A 148 -5.16 -1.70 10.03
N GLY A 149 -4.16 -1.03 10.58
CA GLY A 149 -4.20 -0.48 11.94
C GLY A 149 -5.21 0.64 12.10
N ARG A 150 -5.69 0.81 13.34
CA ARG A 150 -6.73 1.79 13.71
C ARG A 150 -6.27 3.25 13.65
N GLY A 151 -4.97 3.51 13.54
CA GLY A 151 -4.42 4.86 13.35
C GLY A 151 -4.59 5.39 11.93
N VAL A 152 -4.73 4.50 10.93
CA VAL A 152 -4.81 4.89 9.51
C VAL A 152 -6.18 5.48 9.21
N THR A 153 -6.27 6.70 8.70
CA THR A 153 -7.58 7.31 8.37
C THR A 153 -7.98 7.19 6.91
N GLU A 154 -7.04 6.90 6.02
CA GLU A 154 -7.29 6.82 4.57
C GLU A 154 -6.55 5.64 3.96
N ILE A 155 -7.19 4.96 3.01
CA ILE A 155 -6.51 4.04 2.09
C ILE A 155 -6.14 4.88 0.85
N PRO A 156 -4.84 5.21 0.65
CA PRO A 156 -4.44 6.16 -0.36
C PRO A 156 -4.51 5.61 -1.79
N ASP A 157 -4.28 6.49 -2.76
CA ASP A 157 -4.31 6.12 -4.18
C ASP A 157 -3.34 4.97 -4.48
N PHE A 158 -3.82 3.99 -5.24
CA PHE A 158 -3.08 2.80 -5.67
C PHE A 158 -2.49 1.95 -4.53
N CYS A 159 -2.92 2.12 -3.26
CA CYS A 159 -2.27 1.48 -2.11
C CYS A 159 -2.08 -0.05 -2.27
N PHE A 160 -3.11 -0.76 -2.73
CA PHE A 160 -3.11 -2.21 -2.98
C PHE A 160 -3.35 -2.55 -4.47
N ASN A 161 -3.02 -1.62 -5.37
CA ASN A 161 -3.14 -1.85 -6.82
C ASN A 161 -2.28 -3.06 -7.24
N HIS A 162 -2.81 -3.96 -8.08
CA HIS A 162 -2.13 -5.20 -8.51
C HIS A 162 -1.76 -6.16 -7.37
N CYS A 163 -2.45 -6.13 -6.23
CA CYS A 163 -2.35 -7.23 -5.25
C CYS A 163 -3.20 -8.42 -5.73
N ILE A 164 -2.75 -9.12 -6.78
CA ILE A 164 -3.55 -10.15 -7.48
C ILE A 164 -3.92 -11.35 -6.60
N SER A 165 -3.15 -11.61 -5.54
CA SER A 165 -3.42 -12.71 -4.60
C SER A 165 -4.29 -12.33 -3.41
N LEU A 166 -4.64 -11.05 -3.26
CA LEU A 166 -5.38 -10.55 -2.09
C LEU A 166 -6.78 -11.17 -2.10
N THR A 167 -7.09 -11.98 -1.08
CA THR A 167 -8.41 -12.62 -0.93
C THR A 167 -9.30 -11.86 0.04
N ASP A 168 -8.69 -11.28 1.08
CA ASP A 168 -9.39 -10.67 2.20
C ASP A 168 -8.76 -9.34 2.59
N VAL A 169 -9.60 -8.30 2.71
CA VAL A 169 -9.24 -7.01 3.29
C VAL A 169 -10.35 -6.56 4.24
N GLU A 170 -9.99 -6.35 5.51
CA GLU A 170 -10.85 -5.68 6.48
C GLU A 170 -10.58 -4.18 6.42
N ILE A 171 -11.59 -3.39 6.03
CA ILE A 171 -11.52 -1.93 6.07
C ILE A 171 -12.07 -1.49 7.44
N PRO A 172 -11.23 -0.97 8.35
CA PRO A 172 -11.68 -0.65 9.70
C PRO A 172 -12.53 0.62 9.74
N GLU A 173 -13.35 0.75 10.78
CA GLU A 173 -14.33 1.85 11.01
C GLU A 173 -13.68 3.24 11.25
N ASN A 174 -12.36 3.36 11.20
CA ASN A 174 -11.64 4.64 11.24
C ASN A 174 -11.27 5.17 9.85
N ILE A 175 -11.47 4.39 8.79
CA ILE A 175 -11.22 4.84 7.42
C ILE A 175 -12.33 5.79 6.97
N THR A 176 -11.95 6.94 6.44
CA THR A 176 -12.85 7.98 5.92
C THR A 176 -12.82 8.11 4.41
N LYS A 177 -11.78 7.58 3.75
CA LYS A 177 -11.58 7.68 2.31
C LYS A 177 -10.84 6.46 1.74
N ILE A 178 -11.25 6.04 0.55
CA ILE A 178 -10.56 5.06 -0.28
C ILE A 178 -10.11 5.76 -1.57
N GLY A 179 -8.83 5.68 -1.90
CA GLY A 179 -8.20 6.40 -3.01
C GLY A 179 -8.52 5.84 -4.39
N VAL A 180 -8.09 6.59 -5.41
CA VAL A 180 -8.15 6.19 -6.82
C VAL A 180 -7.40 4.88 -7.00
N ARG A 181 -8.04 3.90 -7.66
CA ARG A 181 -7.42 2.60 -7.99
C ARG A 181 -6.86 1.82 -6.79
N ALA A 182 -7.28 2.13 -5.56
CA ALA A 182 -6.73 1.56 -4.33
C ALA A 182 -6.70 0.02 -4.31
N PHE A 183 -7.68 -0.64 -4.91
CA PHE A 183 -7.83 -2.11 -5.00
C PHE A 183 -8.04 -2.57 -6.44
N SER A 184 -7.46 -1.87 -7.41
CA SER A 184 -7.57 -2.24 -8.82
C SER A 184 -6.66 -3.43 -9.15
N TYR A 185 -7.12 -4.34 -10.02
CA TYR A 185 -6.42 -5.58 -10.37
C TYR A 185 -6.20 -6.53 -9.18
N CYS A 186 -7.19 -6.63 -8.28
CA CYS A 186 -7.19 -7.61 -7.19
C CYS A 186 -7.94 -8.88 -7.63
N ASP A 187 -7.25 -9.74 -8.41
CA ASP A 187 -7.85 -10.85 -9.14
C ASP A 187 -8.56 -11.91 -8.27
N LYS A 188 -8.19 -12.04 -6.99
CA LYS A 188 -8.78 -13.00 -6.04
C LYS A 188 -9.71 -12.37 -5.00
N LEU A 189 -9.86 -11.06 -4.99
CA LEU A 189 -10.66 -10.37 -3.98
C LEU A 189 -12.14 -10.55 -4.30
N GLU A 190 -12.86 -11.31 -3.47
CA GLU A 190 -14.27 -11.65 -3.76
C GLU A 190 -15.28 -10.66 -3.19
N LYS A 191 -14.95 -10.04 -2.05
CA LYS A 191 -15.86 -9.17 -1.32
C LYS A 191 -15.10 -8.06 -0.62
N VAL A 192 -15.65 -6.84 -0.66
CA VAL A 192 -15.19 -5.71 0.13
C VAL A 192 -16.38 -5.14 0.91
N VAL A 193 -16.19 -4.83 2.18
CA VAL A 193 -17.16 -4.09 2.99
C VAL A 193 -16.59 -2.71 3.25
N ILE A 194 -17.31 -1.68 2.81
CA ILE A 194 -16.98 -0.27 2.98
C ILE A 194 -17.80 0.23 4.19
N PRO A 195 -17.15 0.53 5.33
CA PRO A 195 -17.87 0.91 6.54
C PRO A 195 -18.52 2.29 6.40
N LYS A 196 -19.49 2.56 7.28
CA LYS A 196 -20.28 3.81 7.29
C LYS A 196 -19.44 5.09 7.39
N THR A 197 -18.20 4.97 7.88
CA THR A 197 -17.28 6.09 8.08
C THR A 197 -16.63 6.57 6.79
N VAL A 198 -16.63 5.75 5.73
CA VAL A 198 -16.06 6.12 4.44
C VAL A 198 -16.99 7.08 3.72
N SER A 199 -16.54 8.32 3.57
CA SER A 199 -17.25 9.39 2.87
C SER A 199 -17.04 9.39 1.35
N SER A 200 -15.92 8.86 0.86
CA SER A 200 -15.63 8.82 -0.57
C SER A 200 -14.77 7.63 -1.01
N VAL A 201 -15.02 7.17 -2.23
CA VAL A 201 -14.28 6.12 -2.93
C VAL A 201 -13.80 6.69 -4.27
N GLY A 202 -12.49 6.66 -4.51
CA GLY A 202 -11.89 7.23 -5.71
C GLY A 202 -12.25 6.50 -7.00
N ASP A 203 -11.99 7.15 -8.12
CA ASP A 203 -12.19 6.60 -9.47
C ASP A 203 -11.49 5.24 -9.61
N LEU A 204 -12.15 4.30 -10.30
CA LEU A 204 -11.59 2.99 -10.66
C LEU A 204 -11.10 2.17 -9.45
N ALA A 205 -11.60 2.42 -8.24
CA ALA A 205 -11.08 1.82 -7.00
C ALA A 205 -10.97 0.28 -7.05
N PHE A 206 -11.89 -0.41 -7.72
CA PHE A 206 -11.94 -1.86 -7.84
C PHE A 206 -11.94 -2.36 -9.29
N VAL A 207 -11.45 -1.55 -10.24
CA VAL A 207 -11.41 -1.91 -11.67
C VAL A 207 -10.60 -3.20 -11.92
N PHE A 208 -10.95 -3.98 -12.94
CA PHE A 208 -10.26 -5.20 -13.35
C PHE A 208 -10.12 -6.24 -12.21
N SER A 209 -11.16 -6.45 -11.40
CA SER A 209 -11.17 -7.44 -10.32
C SER A 209 -12.15 -8.58 -10.65
N PRO A 210 -11.74 -9.59 -11.46
CA PRO A 210 -12.65 -10.58 -12.02
C PRO A 210 -13.34 -11.51 -11.01
N ALA A 211 -12.74 -11.75 -9.82
CA ALA A 211 -13.37 -12.53 -8.76
C ALA A 211 -14.29 -11.71 -7.85
N LEU A 212 -14.26 -10.38 -7.96
CA LEU A 212 -15.05 -9.50 -7.11
C LEU A 212 -16.52 -9.69 -7.42
N LYS A 213 -17.28 -10.09 -6.40
CA LYS A 213 -18.73 -10.30 -6.47
C LYS A 213 -19.47 -9.14 -5.82
N PHE A 214 -18.98 -8.68 -4.66
CA PHE A 214 -19.71 -7.69 -3.86
C PHE A 214 -18.81 -6.59 -3.31
N VAL A 215 -19.19 -5.35 -3.55
CA VAL A 215 -18.76 -4.20 -2.75
C VAL A 215 -19.95 -3.77 -1.91
N VAL A 216 -19.94 -4.13 -0.62
CA VAL A 216 -20.99 -3.76 0.32
C VAL A 216 -20.70 -2.37 0.86
N ILE A 217 -21.68 -1.46 0.78
CA ILE A 217 -21.57 -0.09 1.24
C ILE A 217 -22.53 0.09 2.43
N GLU A 218 -21.99 0.61 3.53
CA GLU A 218 -22.76 0.93 4.75
C GLU A 218 -23.01 2.43 4.93
N ASN A 219 -22.40 3.28 4.11
CA ASN A 219 -22.67 4.72 4.08
C ASN A 219 -23.58 5.08 2.90
N ASP A 220 -24.82 5.48 3.19
CA ASP A 220 -25.80 5.88 2.18
C ASP A 220 -25.45 7.20 1.46
N ASP A 221 -24.64 8.06 2.09
CA ASP A 221 -24.23 9.37 1.56
C ASP A 221 -22.85 9.33 0.87
N ILE A 222 -22.33 8.14 0.54
CA ILE A 222 -20.99 7.98 0.01
C ILE A 222 -20.81 8.59 -1.38
N GLU A 223 -19.72 9.33 -1.58
CA GLU A 223 -19.31 9.80 -2.91
C GLU A 223 -18.55 8.70 -3.65
N LEU A 224 -19.16 8.16 -4.71
CA LEU A 224 -18.54 7.15 -5.57
C LEU A 224 -17.85 7.78 -6.78
N GLY A 225 -16.58 7.45 -6.95
CA GLY A 225 -15.81 7.77 -8.13
C GLY A 225 -16.35 7.11 -9.39
N LYS A 226 -15.80 7.52 -10.53
CA LYS A 226 -16.18 7.01 -11.85
C LYS A 226 -15.64 5.60 -12.05
N ASN A 227 -16.44 4.76 -12.71
CA ASN A 227 -16.03 3.45 -13.21
C ASN A 227 -15.43 2.51 -12.13
N ILE A 228 -15.89 2.63 -10.88
CA ILE A 228 -15.31 1.89 -9.74
C ILE A 228 -15.27 0.37 -9.93
N LEU A 229 -16.20 -0.20 -10.70
CA LEU A 229 -16.31 -1.62 -11.02
C LEU A 229 -16.05 -1.95 -12.51
N SER A 230 -15.46 -1.04 -13.30
CA SER A 230 -15.20 -1.33 -14.71
C SER A 230 -14.37 -2.60 -14.87
N ASP A 231 -14.66 -3.39 -15.90
CA ASP A 231 -13.96 -4.64 -16.20
C ASP A 231 -13.97 -5.67 -15.05
N SER A 232 -15.00 -5.60 -14.19
CA SER A 232 -15.24 -6.54 -13.08
C SER A 232 -16.64 -7.15 -13.27
N PRO A 233 -16.80 -8.08 -14.23
CA PRO A 233 -18.11 -8.46 -14.78
C PRO A 233 -19.05 -9.20 -13.82
N GLU A 234 -18.51 -9.73 -12.72
CA GLU A 234 -19.27 -10.40 -11.65
C GLU A 234 -19.57 -9.47 -10.47
N ALA A 235 -19.01 -8.26 -10.46
CA ALA A 235 -19.09 -7.36 -9.32
C ALA A 235 -20.40 -6.57 -9.31
N ALA A 236 -21.03 -6.50 -8.14
CA ALA A 236 -22.13 -5.61 -7.87
C ALA A 236 -21.83 -4.75 -6.63
N ILE A 237 -22.28 -3.50 -6.67
CA ILE A 237 -22.37 -2.68 -5.45
C ILE A 237 -23.63 -3.10 -4.72
N VAL A 238 -23.50 -3.31 -3.41
CA VAL A 238 -24.60 -3.64 -2.50
C VAL A 238 -24.69 -2.57 -1.43
N SER A 239 -25.62 -1.62 -1.54
CA SER A 239 -25.84 -0.66 -0.44
C SER A 239 -26.90 -1.20 0.51
N LYS A 240 -26.65 -1.14 1.82
CA LYS A 240 -27.64 -1.51 2.84
C LYS A 240 -28.50 -0.28 3.18
N VAL A 241 -29.80 -0.37 2.93
CA VAL A 241 -30.76 0.65 3.35
C VAL A 241 -31.66 0.08 4.43
N ASP A 242 -31.71 0.77 5.56
CA ASP A 242 -32.30 0.27 6.81
C ASP A 242 -31.72 -1.10 7.23
N SER A 243 -32.27 -1.70 8.28
CA SER A 243 -31.75 -2.99 8.77
C SER A 243 -32.07 -4.21 7.87
N LYS A 244 -32.71 -4.01 6.69
CA LYS A 244 -33.34 -5.10 5.92
C LYS A 244 -33.33 -4.99 4.38
N SER A 245 -32.96 -3.85 3.79
CA SER A 245 -33.03 -3.66 2.34
C SER A 245 -31.64 -3.54 1.71
N TYR A 246 -31.48 -4.03 0.48
CA TYR A 246 -30.22 -3.99 -0.26
C TYR A 246 -30.44 -3.51 -1.69
N TYR A 247 -29.56 -2.64 -2.20
CA TYR A 247 -29.58 -2.14 -3.59
C TYR A 247 -28.43 -2.70 -4.40
N TYR A 248 -28.70 -3.14 -5.63
CA TYR A 248 -27.70 -3.69 -6.56
C TYR A 248 -27.44 -2.76 -7.75
N CYS A 249 -26.16 -2.51 -8.04
CA CYS A 249 -25.73 -1.82 -9.25
C CYS A 249 -24.63 -2.63 -9.96
N VAL A 250 -24.87 -2.97 -11.23
CA VAL A 250 -23.89 -3.57 -12.14
C VAL A 250 -23.77 -2.64 -13.35
N GLU A 251 -22.57 -2.13 -13.63
CA GLU A 251 -22.25 -1.36 -14.84
C GLU A 251 -23.32 -0.32 -15.26
N GLN A 252 -23.78 0.49 -14.30
CA GLN A 252 -24.79 1.56 -14.50
C GLN A 252 -26.20 1.09 -14.89
N LYS A 253 -26.49 -0.22 -14.84
CA LYS A 253 -27.85 -0.75 -14.98
C LYS A 253 -28.40 -1.08 -13.58
N LEU A 254 -29.31 -0.22 -13.11
CA LEU A 254 -30.06 -0.44 -11.87
C LEU A 254 -30.97 -1.67 -12.05
N LEU A 255 -30.72 -2.73 -11.29
CA LEU A 255 -31.61 -3.87 -11.19
C LEU A 255 -32.20 -3.91 -9.78
N TRP A 256 -33.51 -3.68 -9.68
CA TRP A 256 -34.24 -3.62 -8.42
C TRP A 256 -34.57 -5.03 -7.95
N THR A 257 -34.11 -5.43 -6.76
CA THR A 257 -34.75 -6.51 -6.00
C THR A 257 -34.84 -6.16 -4.53
N GLU A 258 -36.05 -6.15 -3.99
CA GLU A 258 -36.26 -6.30 -2.56
C GLU A 258 -36.04 -7.78 -2.20
N SER A 259 -35.03 -8.10 -1.41
CA SER A 259 -34.90 -9.42 -0.81
C SER A 259 -34.73 -9.28 0.70
N ILE A 260 -35.69 -9.85 1.43
CA ILE A 260 -35.75 -9.90 2.90
C ILE A 260 -34.77 -10.98 3.44
N GLU A 261 -34.18 -11.80 2.55
CA GLU A 261 -33.18 -12.83 2.84
C GLU A 261 -32.06 -12.72 1.80
N ALA A 262 -31.20 -11.70 1.93
CA ALA A 262 -30.18 -11.41 0.92
C ALA A 262 -28.99 -12.38 1.01
N THR A 263 -29.12 -13.57 0.42
CA THR A 263 -27.99 -14.14 -0.34
C THR A 263 -27.99 -13.47 -1.71
N PRO A 264 -27.09 -12.51 -1.97
CA PRO A 264 -27.06 -11.77 -3.23
C PRO A 264 -26.82 -12.75 -4.38
N THR A 265 -27.85 -12.96 -5.21
CA THR A 265 -27.78 -13.80 -6.41
C THR A 265 -27.74 -12.86 -7.60
N ARG A 266 -26.77 -13.04 -8.51
CA ARG A 266 -26.65 -12.24 -9.73
C ARG A 266 -27.97 -12.31 -10.49
N LEU A 267 -28.64 -11.16 -10.65
CA LEU A 267 -29.78 -11.06 -11.56
C LEU A 267 -29.22 -11.11 -12.97
N GLY A 268 -29.30 -12.28 -13.58
CA GLY A 268 -28.84 -12.54 -14.95
C GLY A 268 -29.62 -11.70 -15.96
N ASN A 269 -28.98 -11.49 -17.12
CA ASN A 269 -29.57 -10.82 -18.27
C ASN A 269 -30.77 -11.63 -18.80
N GLU A 270 -31.98 -11.12 -18.59
CA GLU A 270 -33.12 -11.38 -19.50
C GLU A 270 -33.07 -10.45 -20.72
#